data_AF-A0AAG5CX79-F1
#
_entry.id   AF-A0AAG5CX79-F1
#
_cell.length_a   1.000
_cell.length_b   1.000
_cell.length_c   1.000
_cell.angle_alpha   90.00
_cell.angle_beta   90.00
_cell.angle_gamma   90.00
#
_symmetry.space_group_name_H-M   'P 1'
#
loop_
_entity.id
_entity.type
_entity.pdbx_description
1 polymer ?
#
loop_
_entity_poly.entity_id
_entity_poly.type
_entity_poly.pdbx_seq_one_letter_code
_entity_poly.pdbx_strand_id
1 'polypeptide(L)'
;QCLPQAFIFMSIDSVTNPEEVTNYPSEFLNSLDLPGMPPHNLRLKIGSVIIMLRNLNQPQLCNGTRLVVKQLKNNVIQATILKGKYMGKEVLIPRIPLISTDLPFEFKRIQFPVRLAFAMTINKSQGQSLEVCGINLEFSCFSHGQLYVACSLGYQAVCVSSTSEQFKYCSS
;
A
#
# COMPACT_ATOMS: atom_id res chain seq x y z
N GLN A 1 -1.44 -23.31 -14.37
CA GLN A 1 -1.94 -22.68 -13.12
C GLN A 1 -2.24 -21.22 -13.45
N CYS A 2 -3.52 -20.79 -13.37
CA CYS A 2 -3.89 -19.40 -13.63
C CYS A 2 -3.30 -18.50 -12.53
N LEU A 3 -2.57 -17.46 -12.93
CA LEU A 3 -2.06 -16.44 -12.01
C LEU A 3 -3.24 -15.86 -11.19
N PRO A 4 -3.07 -15.60 -9.88
CA PRO A 4 -4.12 -14.98 -9.09
C PRO A 4 -4.49 -13.62 -9.71
N GLN A 5 -5.76 -13.49 -10.10
CA GLN A 5 -6.30 -12.30 -10.76
C GLN A 5 -6.17 -11.09 -9.83
N ALA A 6 -5.70 -9.97 -10.37
CA ALA A 6 -5.68 -8.70 -9.66
C ALA A 6 -7.09 -8.12 -9.60
N PHE A 7 -7.51 -7.66 -8.44
CA PHE A 7 -8.72 -6.88 -8.24
C PHE A 7 -8.36 -5.40 -8.25
N ILE A 8 -9.16 -4.60 -8.94
CA ILE A 8 -8.99 -3.16 -9.06
C ILE A 8 -10.15 -2.49 -8.33
N PHE A 9 -9.84 -1.65 -7.34
CA PHE A 9 -10.82 -0.85 -6.61
C PHE A 9 -10.61 0.61 -6.92
N MET A 10 -11.58 1.21 -7.63
CA MET A 10 -11.57 2.64 -7.94
C MET A 10 -12.16 3.44 -6.79
N SER A 11 -11.50 4.52 -6.38
CA SER A 11 -12.04 5.42 -5.35
C SER A 11 -13.17 6.29 -5.88
N ILE A 12 -13.90 6.91 -4.96
CA ILE A 12 -14.87 7.98 -5.27
C ILE A 12 -14.29 9.25 -4.67
N ASP A 13 -13.97 10.21 -5.54
CA ASP A 13 -13.25 11.43 -5.19
C ASP A 13 -14.16 12.65 -5.36
N SER A 14 -14.10 13.58 -4.42
CA SER A 14 -15.00 14.74 -4.37
C SER A 14 -14.38 15.87 -3.56
N VAL A 15 -14.88 17.09 -3.77
CA VAL A 15 -14.66 18.23 -2.87
C VAL A 15 -15.81 18.26 -1.87
N THR A 16 -15.53 18.57 -0.60
CA THR A 16 -16.58 18.63 0.44
C THR A 16 -17.47 19.85 0.28
N ASN A 17 -16.92 21.00 -0.15
CA ASN A 17 -17.64 22.24 -0.40
C ASN A 17 -18.41 22.17 -1.74
N PRO A 18 -19.77 22.17 -1.74
CA PRO A 18 -20.57 22.10 -2.96
C PRO A 18 -20.33 23.24 -3.94
N GLU A 19 -19.99 24.44 -3.45
CA GLU A 19 -19.77 25.63 -4.29
C GLU A 19 -18.50 25.52 -5.14
N GLU A 20 -17.56 24.69 -4.71
CA GLU A 20 -16.27 24.48 -5.39
C GLU A 20 -16.27 23.25 -6.31
N VAL A 21 -17.31 22.40 -6.27
CA VAL A 21 -17.35 21.14 -7.03
C VAL A 21 -17.17 21.37 -8.53
N THR A 22 -17.69 22.46 -9.08
CA THR A 22 -17.55 22.79 -10.50
C THR A 22 -16.15 23.25 -10.88
N ASN A 23 -15.34 23.69 -9.90
CA ASN A 23 -14.00 24.22 -10.14
C ASN A 23 -12.95 23.11 -10.33
N TYR A 24 -13.26 21.88 -9.88
CA TYR A 24 -12.31 20.78 -9.86
C TYR A 24 -12.90 19.56 -10.62
N PRO A 25 -12.46 19.31 -11.86
CA PRO A 25 -12.96 18.17 -12.64
C PRO A 25 -12.56 16.84 -12.00
N SER A 26 -13.39 15.82 -12.19
CA SER A 26 -13.19 14.50 -11.57
C SER A 26 -11.87 13.84 -11.97
N GLU A 27 -11.40 14.07 -13.19
CA GLU A 27 -10.15 13.58 -13.74
C GLU A 27 -8.94 14.15 -12.98
N PHE A 28 -9.02 15.43 -12.62
CA PHE A 28 -8.01 16.08 -11.78
C PHE A 28 -8.01 15.44 -10.39
N LEU A 29 -9.18 15.31 -9.76
CA LEU A 29 -9.32 14.71 -8.43
C LEU A 29 -8.81 13.26 -8.37
N ASN A 30 -9.14 12.45 -9.39
CA ASN A 30 -8.72 11.06 -9.53
C ASN A 30 -7.20 10.92 -9.77
N SER A 31 -6.54 11.97 -10.27
CA SER A 31 -5.08 12.00 -10.48
C SER A 31 -4.28 12.31 -9.22
N LEU A 32 -4.93 12.80 -8.15
CA LEU A 32 -4.25 13.20 -6.91
C LEU A 32 -3.73 11.97 -6.13
N ASP A 33 -2.42 11.94 -5.89
CA ASP A 33 -1.76 11.00 -4.98
C ASP A 33 -1.20 11.75 -3.76
N LEU A 34 -2.02 11.86 -2.72
CA LEU A 34 -1.66 12.58 -1.50
C LEU A 34 -1.02 11.64 -0.46
N PRO A 35 -0.03 12.11 0.31
CA PRO A 35 0.53 11.31 1.40
C PRO A 35 -0.54 10.98 2.44
N GLY A 36 -0.56 9.73 2.90
CA GLY A 36 -1.54 9.26 3.88
C GLY A 36 -2.95 9.00 3.31
N MET A 37 -3.18 9.25 2.02
CA MET A 37 -4.38 8.83 1.31
C MET A 37 -4.17 7.49 0.60
N PRO A 38 -5.20 6.64 0.50
CA PRO A 38 -5.15 5.48 -0.38
C PRO A 38 -5.15 5.95 -1.86
N PRO A 39 -4.55 5.16 -2.77
CA PRO A 39 -4.54 5.48 -4.18
C PRO A 39 -5.95 5.43 -4.78
N HIS A 40 -6.20 6.25 -5.80
CA HIS A 40 -7.44 6.21 -6.57
C HIS A 40 -7.65 4.82 -7.19
N ASN A 41 -6.63 4.31 -7.88
CA ASN A 41 -6.59 2.96 -8.42
C ASN A 41 -5.86 2.02 -7.45
N LEU A 42 -6.62 1.37 -6.56
CA LEU A 42 -6.08 0.40 -5.60
C LEU A 42 -6.12 -1.01 -6.21
N ARG A 43 -4.94 -1.51 -6.59
CA ARG A 43 -4.77 -2.86 -7.14
C ARG A 43 -4.35 -3.82 -6.04
N LEU A 44 -5.13 -4.88 -5.81
CA LEU A 44 -4.85 -5.89 -4.79
C LEU A 44 -4.93 -7.29 -5.35
N LYS A 45 -4.22 -8.22 -4.70
CA LYS A 45 -4.31 -9.66 -4.96
C LYS A 45 -4.51 -10.40 -3.66
N ILE A 46 -5.20 -11.53 -3.71
CA ILE A 46 -5.24 -12.46 -2.57
C ILE A 46 -3.81 -12.90 -2.26
N GLY A 47 -3.44 -12.92 -0.98
CA GLY A 47 -2.10 -13.19 -0.50
C GLY A 47 -1.15 -11.99 -0.46
N SER A 48 -1.54 -10.84 -1.04
CA SER A 48 -0.72 -9.62 -0.93
C SER A 48 -0.70 -9.06 0.49
N VAL A 49 0.43 -8.45 0.87
CA VAL A 49 0.56 -7.74 2.13
C VAL A 49 0.11 -6.31 1.96
N ILE A 50 -0.76 -5.85 2.86
CA ILE A 50 -1.27 -4.48 2.91
C ILE A 50 -0.96 -3.86 4.27
N ILE A 51 -0.92 -2.52 4.31
CA ILE A 51 -0.73 -1.73 5.53
C ILE A 51 -1.92 -0.80 5.73
N MET A 52 -2.42 -0.72 6.98
CA MET A 52 -3.47 0.22 7.37
C MET A 52 -2.96 1.66 7.34
N LEU A 53 -3.77 2.58 6.82
CA LEU A 53 -3.50 4.02 6.78
C LEU A 53 -4.22 4.81 7.89
N ARG A 54 -5.29 4.24 8.45
CA ARG A 54 -6.12 4.87 9.50
C ARG A 54 -6.45 3.87 10.61
N ASN A 55 -6.77 4.42 11.77
CA ASN A 55 -7.29 3.65 12.89
C ASN A 55 -8.77 3.33 12.62
N LEU A 56 -9.13 2.05 12.68
CA LEU A 56 -10.54 1.61 12.58
C LEU A 56 -11.06 1.06 13.91
N ASN A 57 -10.25 0.25 14.60
CA ASN A 57 -10.64 -0.37 15.86
C ASN A 57 -9.41 -0.54 16.74
N GLN A 58 -9.14 0.45 17.59
CA GLN A 58 -7.99 0.39 18.47
C GLN A 58 -8.23 -0.57 19.64
N PRO A 59 -7.20 -1.30 20.10
CA PRO A 59 -5.81 -1.27 19.64
C PRO A 59 -5.49 -2.27 18.51
N GLN A 60 -6.49 -2.97 17.96
CA GLN A 60 -6.29 -4.08 17.03
C GLN A 60 -5.96 -3.66 15.59
N LEU A 61 -6.66 -2.64 15.07
CA LEU A 61 -6.56 -2.14 13.70
C LEU A 61 -6.21 -0.66 13.75
N CYS A 62 -4.92 -0.40 13.96
CA CYS A 62 -4.34 0.93 13.94
C CYS A 62 -3.55 1.19 12.65
N ASN A 63 -3.27 2.46 12.37
CA ASN A 63 -2.36 2.88 11.32
C ASN A 63 -1.02 2.13 11.45
N GLY A 64 -0.49 1.62 10.34
CA GLY A 64 0.73 0.82 10.31
C GLY A 64 0.54 -0.68 10.51
N THR A 65 -0.65 -1.14 10.93
CA THR A 65 -0.93 -2.59 11.06
C THR A 65 -0.78 -3.27 9.71
N ARG A 66 0.02 -4.35 9.66
CA ARG A 66 0.22 -5.16 8.46
C ARG A 66 -0.70 -6.36 8.44
N LEU A 67 -1.28 -6.59 7.27
CA LEU A 67 -2.26 -7.64 7.06
C LEU A 67 -1.94 -8.40 5.77
N VAL A 68 -2.31 -9.68 5.72
CA VAL A 68 -2.33 -10.45 4.48
C VAL A 68 -3.76 -10.57 3.97
N VAL A 69 -3.98 -10.25 2.71
CA VAL A 69 -5.30 -10.34 2.07
C VAL A 69 -5.72 -11.80 1.95
N LYS A 70 -6.89 -12.14 2.49
CA LYS A 70 -7.51 -13.47 2.39
C LYS A 70 -8.60 -13.50 1.32
N GLN A 71 -9.46 -12.49 1.30
CA GLN A 71 -10.55 -12.40 0.34
C GLN A 71 -10.81 -10.94 -0.05
N LEU A 72 -11.17 -10.73 -1.31
CA LEU A 72 -11.49 -9.43 -1.88
C LEU A 72 -12.95 -9.45 -2.34
N LYS A 73 -13.77 -8.56 -1.77
CA LYS A 73 -15.17 -8.32 -2.17
C LYS A 73 -15.32 -6.84 -2.53
N ASN A 74 -16.40 -6.48 -3.23
CA ASN A 74 -16.61 -5.12 -3.75
C ASN A 74 -16.48 -4.01 -2.69
N ASN A 75 -16.96 -4.24 -1.47
CA ASN A 75 -17.00 -3.24 -0.40
C ASN A 75 -16.27 -3.64 0.89
N VAL A 76 -15.69 -4.84 0.93
CA VAL A 76 -15.02 -5.37 2.12
C VAL A 76 -13.79 -6.19 1.72
N ILE A 77 -12.66 -5.93 2.39
CA ILE A 77 -11.47 -6.77 2.34
C ILE A 77 -11.45 -7.64 3.60
N GLN A 78 -11.32 -8.95 3.43
CA GLN A 78 -11.00 -9.85 4.53
C GLN A 78 -9.50 -10.06 4.57
N ALA A 79 -8.89 -9.86 5.72
CA ALA A 79 -7.45 -9.96 5.89
C ALA A 79 -7.09 -10.51 7.27
N THR A 80 -5.88 -11.04 7.40
CA THR A 80 -5.34 -11.58 8.66
C THR A 80 -4.18 -10.71 9.14
N ILE A 81 -4.15 -10.38 10.44
CA ILE A 81 -3.08 -9.59 11.04
C ILE A 81 -1.79 -10.40 11.06
N LEU A 82 -0.70 -9.82 10.55
CA LEU A 82 0.59 -10.51 10.39
C LEU A 82 1.47 -10.52 11.64
N LYS A 83 1.39 -9.48 12.49
CA LYS A 83 2.31 -9.30 13.63
C LYS A 83 1.62 -8.64 14.83
N GLY A 84 2.25 -8.75 16.00
CA GLY A 84 1.81 -8.13 17.25
C GLY A 84 0.81 -8.97 18.04
N LYS A 85 0.21 -8.36 19.08
CA LYS A 85 -0.70 -9.02 20.04
C LYS A 85 -1.90 -9.73 19.39
N TYR A 86 -2.31 -9.27 18.20
CA TYR A 86 -3.49 -9.77 17.49
C TYR A 86 -3.12 -10.60 16.25
N MET A 87 -1.89 -11.08 16.14
CA MET A 87 -1.43 -11.91 15.03
C MET A 87 -2.36 -13.12 14.81
N GLY A 88 -2.62 -13.44 13.54
CA GLY A 88 -3.50 -14.54 13.15
C GLY A 88 -5.00 -14.21 13.21
N LYS A 89 -5.40 -13.11 13.84
CA LYS A 89 -6.80 -12.70 13.88
C LYS A 89 -7.28 -12.19 12.52
N GLU A 90 -8.43 -12.69 12.09
CA GLU A 90 -9.11 -12.22 10.89
C GLU A 90 -9.91 -10.95 11.15
N VAL A 91 -9.91 -10.07 10.16
CA VAL A 91 -10.60 -8.77 10.19
C VAL A 91 -11.26 -8.46 8.86
N LEU A 92 -12.29 -7.63 8.94
CA LEU A 92 -12.99 -7.08 7.79
C LEU A 92 -12.70 -5.58 7.72
N ILE A 93 -12.27 -5.12 6.55
CA ILE A 93 -11.89 -3.73 6.31
C ILE A 93 -12.87 -3.15 5.29
N PRO A 94 -13.75 -2.22 5.70
CA PRO A 94 -14.66 -1.55 4.80
C PRO A 94 -13.98 -0.38 4.07
N ARG A 95 -14.64 0.14 3.04
CA ARG A 95 -14.31 1.45 2.47
C ARG A 95 -14.76 2.54 3.44
N ILE A 96 -13.93 3.55 3.68
CA ILE A 96 -14.26 4.69 4.53
C ILE A 96 -14.05 6.00 3.76
N PRO A 97 -14.73 7.10 4.12
CA PRO A 97 -14.35 8.42 3.66
C PRO A 97 -13.06 8.87 4.37
N LEU A 98 -12.09 9.34 3.59
CA LEU A 98 -10.92 10.05 4.09
C LEU A 98 -10.96 11.48 3.57
N ILE A 99 -10.63 12.44 4.43
CA ILE A 99 -10.58 13.87 4.09
C ILE A 99 -9.14 14.36 4.27
N SER A 100 -8.63 15.12 3.31
CA SER A 100 -7.35 15.85 3.40
C SER A 100 -7.66 17.34 3.30
N THR A 101 -7.01 18.09 4.18
CA THR A 101 -7.03 19.55 4.26
C THR A 101 -5.69 20.14 3.82
N ASP A 102 -4.84 19.34 3.15
CA ASP A 102 -3.49 19.74 2.73
C ASP A 102 -3.50 20.48 1.38
N LEU A 103 -4.67 20.64 0.79
CA LEU A 103 -4.91 21.33 -0.48
C LEU A 103 -5.67 22.64 -0.23
N PRO A 104 -5.69 23.58 -1.20
CA PRO A 104 -6.48 24.82 -1.10
C PRO A 104 -8.01 24.59 -0.98
N PHE A 105 -8.45 23.34 -1.09
CA PHE A 105 -9.82 22.88 -0.95
C PHE A 105 -9.83 21.59 -0.12
N GLU A 106 -10.96 21.28 0.50
CA GLU A 106 -11.14 20.06 1.26
C GLU A 106 -11.43 18.86 0.35
N PHE A 107 -10.42 18.01 0.17
CA PHE A 107 -10.49 16.83 -0.67
C PHE A 107 -11.01 15.61 0.10
N LYS A 108 -12.01 14.92 -0.46
CA LYS A 108 -12.60 13.71 0.10
C LYS A 108 -12.47 12.53 -0.85
N ARG A 109 -11.91 11.42 -0.36
CA ARG A 109 -11.75 10.14 -1.07
C ARG A 109 -12.42 9.00 -0.30
N ILE A 110 -13.35 8.28 -0.94
CA ILE A 110 -13.96 7.06 -0.38
C ILE A 110 -13.23 5.83 -0.93
N GLN A 111 -12.49 5.15 -0.06
CA GLN A 111 -11.68 4.00 -0.44
C GLN A 111 -11.36 3.13 0.79
N PHE A 112 -10.85 1.92 0.58
CA PHE A 112 -10.25 1.14 1.67
C PHE A 112 -9.07 1.90 2.28
N PRO A 113 -8.97 2.00 3.62
CA PRO A 113 -7.89 2.73 4.29
C PRO A 113 -6.61 1.90 4.34
N VAL A 114 -6.17 1.38 3.19
CA VAL A 114 -5.02 0.48 3.05
C VAL A 114 -4.18 0.85 1.84
N ARG A 115 -2.91 0.45 1.87
CA ARG A 115 -1.99 0.50 0.73
C ARG A 115 -1.26 -0.84 0.61
N LEU A 116 -0.84 -1.22 -0.59
CA LEU A 116 0.06 -2.36 -0.76
C LEU A 116 1.37 -2.09 0.00
N ALA A 117 1.85 -3.09 0.74
CA ALA A 117 3.05 -2.99 1.55
C ALA A 117 4.33 -3.44 0.81
N PHE A 118 4.32 -3.44 -0.54
CA PHE A 118 5.44 -3.93 -1.36
C PHE A 118 6.62 -2.96 -1.47
N ALA A 119 6.41 -1.66 -1.27
CA ALA A 119 7.48 -0.67 -1.30
C ALA A 119 7.56 0.02 0.06
N MET A 120 8.44 -0.49 0.92
CA MET A 120 8.95 0.31 2.02
C MET A 120 10.13 1.11 1.51
N THR A 121 10.19 2.41 1.83
CA THR A 121 11.46 3.11 1.74
C THR A 121 12.44 2.45 2.72
N ILE A 122 13.73 2.39 2.35
CA ILE A 122 14.78 1.72 3.15
C ILE A 122 14.79 2.22 4.61
N ASN A 123 14.45 3.49 4.82
CA ASN A 123 14.35 4.10 6.15
C ASN A 123 13.18 3.54 7.00
N LYS A 124 12.10 3.07 6.37
CA LYS A 124 10.93 2.48 7.04
C LYS A 124 11.04 0.97 7.25
N SER A 125 12.01 0.33 6.59
CA SER A 125 12.33 -1.10 6.78
C SER A 125 13.42 -1.35 7.83
N GLN A 126 14.12 -0.31 8.32
CA GLN A 126 15.12 -0.47 9.38
C GLN A 126 14.49 -1.10 10.63
N GLY A 127 15.10 -2.19 11.12
CA GLY A 127 14.64 -2.93 12.30
C GLY A 127 13.49 -3.92 12.06
N GLN A 128 13.16 -4.27 10.81
CA GLN A 128 12.09 -5.23 10.49
C GLN A 128 12.61 -6.47 9.77
N SER A 129 12.21 -7.66 10.24
CA SER A 129 12.47 -8.93 9.57
C SER A 129 11.38 -9.25 8.53
N LEU A 130 11.79 -9.57 7.29
CA LEU A 130 10.97 -10.05 6.18
C LEU A 130 11.61 -11.32 5.59
N GLU A 131 10.83 -12.33 5.23
CA GLU A 131 11.36 -13.61 4.73
C GLU A 131 11.79 -13.54 3.25
N VAL A 132 11.11 -12.72 2.43
CA VAL A 132 11.43 -12.48 1.01
C VAL A 132 11.14 -11.02 0.69
N CYS A 133 12.08 -10.33 0.02
CA CYS A 133 11.93 -8.93 -0.40
C CYS A 133 12.37 -8.78 -1.85
N GLY A 134 11.55 -8.11 -2.67
CA GLY A 134 11.93 -7.64 -4.00
C GLY A 134 12.36 -6.18 -3.93
N ILE A 135 13.53 -5.86 -4.46
CA ILE A 135 14.06 -4.50 -4.47
C ILE A 135 13.74 -3.89 -5.84
N ASN A 136 12.89 -2.85 -5.88
CA ASN A 136 12.61 -2.10 -7.11
C ASN A 136 13.57 -0.90 -7.22
N LEU A 137 14.43 -0.91 -8.23
CA LEU A 137 15.39 0.16 -8.52
C LEU A 137 15.01 0.87 -9.82
N GLU A 138 13.86 1.54 -9.82
CA GLU A 138 13.42 2.34 -10.98
C GLU A 138 14.27 3.61 -11.21
N PHE A 139 15.01 4.08 -10.21
CA PHE A 139 15.92 5.23 -10.31
C PHE A 139 17.22 4.95 -9.55
N SER A 140 18.35 5.45 -10.06
CA SER A 140 19.68 5.23 -9.46
C SER A 140 19.70 5.65 -7.98
N CYS A 141 20.14 4.74 -7.10
CA CYS A 141 20.26 4.98 -5.67
C CYS A 141 21.09 6.24 -5.40
N PHE A 142 20.48 7.27 -4.80
CA PHE A 142 21.08 8.59 -4.59
C PHE A 142 22.13 8.68 -3.47
N SER A 143 22.55 7.56 -2.84
CA SER A 143 23.59 7.62 -1.79
C SER A 143 24.34 6.31 -1.54
N HIS A 144 25.63 6.46 -1.20
CA HIS A 144 26.55 5.40 -0.84
C HIS A 144 26.11 4.78 0.51
N GLY A 145 25.56 3.55 0.49
CA GLY A 145 25.17 2.81 1.70
C GLY A 145 23.73 2.28 1.72
N GLN A 146 22.83 2.79 0.87
CA GLN A 146 21.45 2.25 0.81
C GLN A 146 21.39 0.84 0.23
N LEU A 147 22.25 0.53 -0.75
CA LEU A 147 22.41 -0.82 -1.27
C LEU A 147 22.98 -1.78 -0.21
N TYR A 148 23.92 -1.30 0.62
CA TYR A 148 24.50 -2.10 1.69
C TYR A 148 23.46 -2.45 2.75
N VAL A 149 22.58 -1.51 3.15
CA VAL A 149 21.47 -1.80 4.07
C VAL A 149 20.48 -2.80 3.47
N ALA A 150 20.23 -2.73 2.16
CA ALA A 150 19.35 -3.69 1.48
C ALA A 150 19.94 -5.10 1.41
N CYS A 151 21.26 -5.22 1.16
CA CYS A 151 21.96 -6.50 1.04
C CYS A 151 22.40 -7.13 2.38
N SER A 152 22.73 -6.32 3.39
CA SER A 152 23.20 -6.80 4.71
C SER A 152 22.08 -7.41 5.57
N LEU A 153 20.86 -7.42 5.06
CA LEU A 153 19.71 -8.04 5.70
C LEU A 153 19.71 -9.59 5.65
N GLY A 154 20.74 -10.24 5.08
CA GLY A 154 20.93 -11.70 5.19
C GLY A 154 19.90 -12.53 4.41
N TYR A 155 19.27 -11.97 3.38
CA TYR A 155 18.18 -12.60 2.64
C TYR A 155 18.59 -13.04 1.24
N GLN A 156 17.84 -13.99 0.69
CA GLN A 156 17.83 -14.31 -0.74
C GLN A 156 17.24 -13.10 -1.50
N ALA A 157 18.09 -12.22 -1.99
CA ALA A 157 17.66 -10.99 -2.68
C ALA A 157 17.23 -11.31 -4.12
N VAL A 158 15.95 -11.07 -4.43
CA VAL A 158 15.46 -11.12 -5.81
C VAL A 158 15.50 -9.71 -6.37
N CYS A 159 16.46 -9.47 -7.27
CA CYS A 159 16.56 -8.22 -8.01
C CYS A 159 15.53 -8.25 -9.15
N VAL A 160 14.63 -7.26 -9.20
CA VAL A 160 13.66 -7.12 -10.29
C VAL A 160 14.02 -5.85 -11.07
N SER A 161 14.69 -6.01 -12.22
CA SER A 161 14.96 -4.90 -13.15
C SER A 161 13.80 -4.75 -14.14
N SER A 162 13.27 -3.54 -14.28
CA SER A 162 12.08 -3.19 -15.06
C SER A 162 12.23 -3.32 -16.59
N THR A 163 13.35 -3.81 -17.11
CA THR A 163 13.62 -3.84 -18.57
C THR A 163 13.83 -5.20 -19.20
N SER A 164 13.70 -6.31 -18.47
CA SER A 164 13.48 -7.63 -19.10
C SER A 164 13.00 -8.62 -18.06
N GLU A 165 12.09 -9.51 -18.43
CA GLU A 165 11.65 -10.68 -17.66
C GLU A 165 12.82 -11.67 -17.45
N GLN A 166 13.85 -11.26 -16.71
CA GLN A 166 14.89 -12.15 -16.21
C GLN A 166 15.04 -11.95 -14.71
N PHE A 167 14.50 -12.92 -13.97
CA PHE A 167 14.80 -13.12 -12.57
C PHE A 167 16.24 -13.62 -12.46
N LYS A 168 17.17 -12.76 -12.04
CA LYS A 168 18.50 -13.22 -11.62
C LYS A 168 18.49 -13.42 -10.11
N TYR A 169 18.64 -14.68 -9.71
CA TYR A 169 18.97 -15.04 -8.33
C TYR A 169 20.40 -14.61 -8.05
N CYS A 170 20.60 -13.76 -7.05
CA CYS A 170 21.91 -13.59 -6.44
C CYS A 170 21.95 -14.46 -5.17
N SER A 171 22.63 -15.60 -5.26
CA SER A 171 23.12 -16.32 -4.09
C SER A 171 24.52 -15.81 -3.75
N SER A 172 24.74 -15.43 -2.50
CA SER A 172 26.07 -15.48 -1.89
C SER A 172 26.44 -16.93 -1.58
#